data_AF-A0A0F2PXJ1-F1
#
_entry.id   AF-A0A0F2PXJ1-F1
#
_cell.length_a   1.000
_cell.length_b   1.000
_cell.length_c   1.000
_cell.angle_alpha   90.00
_cell.angle_beta   90.00
_cell.angle_gamma   90.00
#
_symmetry.space_group_name_H-M   'P 1'
#
loop_
_entity.id
_entity.type
_entity.pdbx_description
1 polymer ?
#
loop_
_entity_poly.entity_id
_entity_poly.type
_entity_poly.pdbx_seq_one_letter_code
_entity_poly.pdbx_strand_id
1 'polypeptide(L)'
;MGISFHNCLVFNDCVQKVAEAQLTVAAINALTGLGIVVDSFGNATVVIGGVAIPVQFEVCCQLDKIVFRPTLLKNKIINCGWVRGALLIKNADAGNVLACVDVSLAFQEEQVANGVLPTDFIRETVEIDEGTSTCLVLVLNPTTGVVEPVVIMKCVFTVAKIVTREEVVLPSNCTALPLCVSNVCPANRVNISQT
;
A
#
# COMPACT_ATOMS: atom_id res chain seq x y z
N MET A 1 18.72 9.29 -43.76
CA MET A 1 18.69 8.36 -42.62
C MET A 1 18.52 9.20 -41.37
N GLY A 2 17.33 9.17 -40.76
CA GLY A 2 17.09 9.87 -39.50
C GLY A 2 17.64 9.03 -38.35
N ILE A 3 18.40 9.64 -37.45
CA ILE A 3 18.84 8.99 -36.20
C ILE A 3 17.63 8.98 -35.27
N SER A 4 17.26 7.80 -34.75
CA SER A 4 16.25 7.69 -33.69
C SER A 4 16.96 7.48 -32.36
N PHE A 5 16.60 8.26 -31.35
CA PHE A 5 17.04 8.10 -29.97
C PHE A 5 15.96 7.32 -29.23
N HIS A 6 16.37 6.16 -28.72
CA HIS A 6 15.51 5.26 -27.99
C HIS A 6 15.61 5.51 -26.48
N ASN A 7 14.50 5.41 -25.76
CA ASN A 7 14.41 5.55 -24.30
C ASN A 7 14.93 6.88 -23.71
N CYS A 8 14.65 8.03 -24.33
CA CYS A 8 14.99 9.34 -23.76
C CYS A 8 14.26 9.56 -22.44
N LEU A 9 14.97 9.86 -21.36
CA LEU A 9 14.36 10.12 -20.05
C LEU A 9 13.56 11.44 -20.08
N VAL A 10 12.27 11.36 -19.75
CA VAL A 10 11.36 12.51 -19.68
C VAL A 10 11.02 12.87 -18.24
N PHE A 11 10.86 11.85 -17.39
CA PHE A 11 10.47 12.01 -16.00
C PHE A 11 11.08 10.89 -15.15
N ASN A 12 11.58 11.25 -13.97
CA ASN A 12 12.07 10.31 -12.97
C ASN A 12 11.71 10.84 -11.59
N ASP A 13 10.94 10.09 -10.81
CA ASP A 13 10.57 10.48 -9.45
C ASP A 13 10.28 9.27 -8.58
N CYS A 14 10.40 9.46 -7.27
CA CYS A 14 10.06 8.46 -6.26
C CYS A 14 8.86 8.94 -5.47
N VAL A 15 7.80 8.16 -5.46
CA VAL A 15 6.55 8.53 -4.80
C VAL A 15 6.15 7.48 -3.79
N GLN A 16 5.87 7.92 -2.57
CA GLN A 16 5.23 7.09 -1.56
C GLN A 16 3.79 6.80 -1.97
N LYS A 17 3.40 5.53 -1.95
CA LYS A 17 2.04 5.07 -2.18
C LYS A 17 1.50 4.44 -0.92
N VAL A 18 0.21 4.67 -0.68
CA VAL A 18 -0.56 4.03 0.39
C VAL A 18 -1.68 3.24 -0.27
N ALA A 19 -1.58 1.91 -0.18
CA ALA A 19 -2.64 1.02 -0.61
C ALA A 19 -3.54 0.68 0.58
N GLU A 20 -4.86 0.74 0.39
CA GLU A 20 -5.84 0.56 1.45
C GLU A 20 -6.87 -0.52 1.09
N ALA A 21 -7.28 -1.29 2.10
CA ALA A 21 -8.47 -2.13 2.06
C ALA A 21 -9.25 -1.96 3.36
N GLN A 22 -10.56 -2.22 3.28
CA GLN A 22 -11.43 -2.19 4.45
C GLN A 22 -12.32 -3.43 4.45
N LEU A 23 -12.48 -4.05 5.61
CA LEU A 23 -13.40 -5.17 5.81
C LEU A 23 -14.20 -4.97 7.10
N THR A 24 -15.51 -5.16 7.03
CA THR A 24 -16.32 -5.22 8.25
C THR A 24 -16.02 -6.50 9.01
N VAL A 25 -16.10 -6.49 10.34
CA VAL A 25 -15.93 -7.72 11.14
C VAL A 25 -17.01 -8.74 10.80
N ALA A 26 -18.20 -8.29 10.40
CA ALA A 26 -19.25 -9.17 9.88
C ALA A 26 -18.79 -9.93 8.61
N ALA A 27 -18.15 -9.25 7.66
CA ALA A 27 -17.57 -9.90 6.48
C ALA A 27 -16.44 -10.87 6.84
N ILE A 28 -15.57 -10.48 7.78
CA ILE A 28 -14.51 -11.36 8.30
C ILE A 28 -15.12 -12.63 8.91
N ASN A 29 -16.15 -12.50 9.72
CA ASN A 29 -16.86 -13.63 10.32
C ASN A 29 -17.52 -14.52 9.28
N ALA A 30 -18.11 -13.94 8.23
CA ALA A 30 -18.70 -14.71 7.15
C ALA A 30 -17.65 -15.52 6.38
N LEU A 31 -16.44 -14.99 6.21
CA LEU A 31 -15.34 -15.66 5.50
C LEU A 31 -14.63 -16.71 6.37
N THR A 32 -14.49 -16.47 7.66
CA THR A 32 -13.64 -17.28 8.56
C THR A 32 -14.41 -18.20 9.50
N GLY A 33 -15.68 -17.91 9.77
CA GLY A 33 -16.49 -18.61 10.76
C GLY A 33 -16.08 -18.37 12.22
N LEU A 34 -15.15 -17.44 12.50
CA LEU A 34 -14.61 -17.23 13.84
C LEU A 34 -15.64 -16.68 14.84
N GLY A 35 -16.60 -15.86 14.41
CA GLY A 35 -17.58 -15.25 15.32
C GLY A 35 -16.95 -14.18 16.22
N ILE A 36 -16.06 -13.36 15.66
CA ILE A 36 -15.41 -12.23 16.31
C ILE A 36 -16.47 -11.21 16.74
N VAL A 37 -16.38 -10.74 17.98
CA VAL A 37 -17.22 -9.68 18.55
C VAL A 37 -16.32 -8.50 18.93
N VAL A 38 -16.79 -7.29 18.65
CA VAL A 38 -16.10 -6.05 19.00
C VAL A 38 -16.95 -5.26 19.98
N ASP A 39 -16.35 -4.83 21.09
CA ASP A 39 -17.02 -3.99 22.08
C ASP A 39 -17.05 -2.50 21.68
N SER A 40 -17.71 -1.68 22.49
CA SER A 40 -17.79 -0.22 22.26
C SER A 40 -16.46 0.53 22.38
N PHE A 41 -15.43 -0.12 22.92
CA PHE A 41 -14.08 0.43 23.08
C PHE A 41 -13.15 0.01 21.94
N GLY A 42 -13.61 -0.83 21.01
CA GLY A 42 -12.82 -1.34 19.90
C GLY A 42 -11.98 -2.58 20.24
N ASN A 43 -12.25 -3.26 21.35
CA ASN A 43 -11.57 -4.52 21.67
C ASN A 43 -12.26 -5.67 20.92
N ALA A 44 -11.50 -6.43 20.16
CA ALA A 44 -11.99 -7.60 19.45
C ALA A 44 -11.72 -8.88 20.26
N THR A 45 -12.72 -9.75 20.36
CA THR A 45 -12.59 -11.06 21.02
C THR A 45 -13.28 -12.15 20.21
N VAL A 46 -12.87 -13.39 20.41
CA VAL A 46 -13.49 -14.58 19.83
C VAL A 46 -13.68 -15.64 20.92
N VAL A 47 -14.76 -16.41 20.88
CA VAL A 47 -15.00 -17.49 21.85
C VAL A 47 -14.66 -18.84 21.23
N ILE A 48 -13.60 -19.49 21.71
CA ILE A 48 -13.17 -20.82 21.27
C ILE A 48 -13.18 -21.75 22.48
N GLY A 49 -13.92 -22.86 22.39
CA GLY A 49 -14.02 -23.82 23.49
C GLY A 49 -14.62 -23.23 24.79
N GLY A 50 -15.45 -22.19 24.67
CA GLY A 50 -16.07 -21.49 25.82
C GLY A 50 -15.19 -20.43 26.47
N VAL A 51 -13.98 -20.18 25.96
CA VAL A 51 -13.06 -19.16 26.47
C VAL A 51 -13.02 -17.97 25.52
N ALA A 52 -13.16 -16.76 26.05
CA ALA A 52 -12.97 -15.52 25.29
C ALA A 52 -11.47 -15.24 25.11
N ILE A 53 -11.05 -15.11 23.86
CA ILE A 53 -9.67 -14.89 23.44
C ILE A 53 -9.60 -13.51 22.77
N PRO A 54 -8.68 -12.62 23.19
CA PRO A 54 -8.46 -11.35 22.51
C PRO A 54 -7.88 -11.56 21.10
N VAL A 55 -8.37 -10.76 20.16
CA VAL A 55 -8.01 -10.86 18.74
C VAL A 55 -7.19 -9.65 18.35
N GLN A 56 -6.08 -9.89 17.66
CA GLN A 56 -5.31 -8.87 16.98
C GLN A 56 -5.39 -9.06 15.46
N PHE A 57 -5.53 -7.96 14.74
CA PHE A 57 -5.44 -7.92 13.29
C PHE A 57 -4.04 -7.47 12.86
N GLU A 58 -3.51 -8.10 11.82
CA GLU A 58 -2.23 -7.76 11.20
C GLU A 58 -2.37 -7.93 9.69
N VAL A 59 -1.80 -7.04 8.88
CA VAL A 59 -1.83 -7.17 7.42
C VAL A 59 -0.44 -7.49 6.90
N CYS A 60 -0.36 -8.47 6.01
CA CYS A 60 0.86 -8.77 5.26
C CYS A 60 0.67 -8.40 3.79
N CYS A 61 1.59 -7.62 3.22
CA CYS A 61 1.51 -7.14 1.85
C CYS A 61 2.55 -7.81 0.96
N GLN A 62 2.15 -8.25 -0.23
CA GLN A 62 3.02 -8.89 -1.22
C GLN A 62 3.43 -7.86 -2.28
N LEU A 63 4.44 -7.04 -1.96
CA LEU A 63 4.91 -5.96 -2.84
C LEU A 63 5.52 -6.48 -4.16
N ASP A 64 5.93 -7.75 -4.22
CA ASP A 64 6.34 -8.44 -5.44
C ASP A 64 5.18 -8.71 -6.41
N LYS A 65 3.93 -8.59 -5.95
CA LYS A 65 2.70 -8.83 -6.72
C LYS A 65 1.82 -7.60 -6.84
N ILE A 66 2.44 -6.43 -6.88
CA ILE A 66 1.74 -5.19 -7.16
C ILE A 66 1.31 -5.10 -8.62
N VAL A 67 0.13 -4.55 -8.86
CA VAL A 67 -0.38 -4.25 -10.20
C VAL A 67 -0.50 -2.74 -10.34
N PHE A 68 0.27 -2.18 -11.27
CA PHE A 68 0.18 -0.78 -11.66
C PHE A 68 -0.66 -0.63 -12.94
N ARG A 69 -1.51 0.41 -12.99
CA ARG A 69 -2.28 0.80 -14.17
C ARG A 69 -2.14 2.31 -14.40
N PRO A 70 -0.96 2.77 -14.81
CA PRO A 70 -0.74 4.18 -15.06
C PRO A 70 -1.45 4.62 -16.35
N THR A 71 -1.97 5.85 -16.32
CA THR A 71 -2.47 6.61 -17.46
C THR A 71 -1.65 7.88 -17.58
N LEU A 72 -1.02 8.08 -18.74
CA LEU A 72 -0.25 9.27 -19.03
C LEU A 72 -1.14 10.32 -19.68
N LEU A 73 -1.14 11.51 -19.09
CA LEU A 73 -1.79 12.70 -19.61
C LEU A 73 -0.71 13.77 -19.84
N LYS A 74 -1.07 14.83 -20.58
CA LYS A 74 -0.15 15.95 -20.77
C LYS A 74 0.26 16.54 -19.42
N ASN A 75 1.55 16.51 -19.13
CA ASN A 75 2.18 16.96 -17.88
C ASN A 75 1.67 16.28 -16.59
N LYS A 76 1.09 15.08 -16.69
CA LYS A 76 0.43 14.44 -15.54
C LYS A 76 0.43 12.91 -15.66
N ILE A 77 0.53 12.24 -14.53
CA ILE A 77 0.38 10.79 -14.41
C ILE A 77 -0.78 10.52 -13.45
N ILE A 78 -1.75 9.74 -13.89
CA ILE A 78 -2.77 9.16 -13.01
C ILE A 78 -2.43 7.68 -12.87
N ASN A 79 -2.17 7.22 -11.66
CA ASN A 79 -1.88 5.82 -11.43
C ASN A 79 -2.90 5.23 -10.45
N CYS A 80 -3.56 4.17 -10.90
CA CYS A 80 -4.36 3.32 -10.04
C CYS A 80 -3.78 1.91 -10.05
N GLY A 81 -4.04 1.17 -8.99
CA GLY A 81 -3.53 -0.18 -8.89
C GLY A 81 -3.94 -0.84 -7.58
N TRP A 82 -3.39 -2.02 -7.37
CA TRP A 82 -3.58 -2.72 -6.11
C TRP A 82 -2.38 -3.60 -5.78
N VAL A 83 -2.23 -3.88 -4.50
CA VAL A 83 -1.29 -4.86 -3.96
C VAL A 83 -2.08 -6.01 -3.35
N ARG A 84 -1.62 -7.24 -3.61
CA ARG A 84 -2.20 -8.41 -2.92
C ARG A 84 -1.66 -8.47 -1.50
N GLY A 85 -2.52 -8.80 -0.56
CA GLY A 85 -2.14 -8.99 0.82
C GLY A 85 -3.02 -10.01 1.50
N ALA A 86 -2.78 -10.20 2.79
CA ALA A 86 -3.58 -11.04 3.64
C ALA A 86 -3.80 -10.37 4.99
N LEU A 87 -5.05 -10.40 5.47
CA LEU A 87 -5.40 -10.08 6.84
C LEU A 87 -5.21 -11.32 7.70
N LEU A 88 -4.24 -11.25 8.60
CA LEU A 88 -4.03 -12.23 9.65
C LEU A 88 -4.86 -11.86 10.86
N ILE A 89 -5.58 -12.86 11.37
CA ILE A 89 -6.38 -12.75 12.59
C ILE A 89 -5.68 -13.63 13.62
N LYS A 90 -5.13 -13.01 14.65
CA LYS A 90 -4.25 -13.65 15.62
C LYS A 90 -4.87 -13.67 17.00
N ASN A 91 -4.54 -14.69 17.77
CA ASN A 91 -4.70 -14.63 19.22
C ASN A 91 -3.69 -13.61 19.75
N ALA A 92 -4.17 -12.54 20.39
CA ALA A 92 -3.31 -11.48 20.89
C ALA A 92 -2.39 -11.94 22.03
N ASP A 93 -2.79 -12.96 22.80
CA ASP A 93 -2.01 -13.47 23.92
C ASP A 93 -0.94 -14.46 23.48
N ALA A 94 -1.31 -15.40 22.59
CA ALA A 94 -0.42 -16.49 22.17
C ALA A 94 0.34 -16.18 20.86
N GLY A 95 -0.07 -15.15 20.12
CA GLY A 95 0.55 -14.73 18.86
C GLY A 95 0.30 -15.67 17.66
N ASN A 96 -0.41 -16.78 17.84
CA ASN A 96 -0.70 -17.72 16.76
C ASN A 96 -1.83 -17.20 15.85
N VAL A 97 -1.75 -17.54 14.57
CA VAL A 97 -2.77 -17.19 13.57
C VAL A 97 -3.98 -18.11 13.75
N LEU A 98 -5.15 -17.52 13.92
CA LEU A 98 -6.45 -18.19 14.01
C LEU A 98 -7.08 -18.35 12.62
N ALA A 99 -6.99 -17.31 11.78
CA ALA A 99 -7.44 -17.33 10.40
C ALA A 99 -6.68 -16.32 9.54
N CYS A 100 -6.82 -16.48 8.23
CA CYS A 100 -6.21 -15.64 7.22
C CYS A 100 -7.25 -15.32 6.15
N VAL A 101 -7.34 -14.06 5.74
CA VAL A 101 -8.25 -13.61 4.67
C VAL A 101 -7.45 -12.91 3.59
N ASP A 102 -7.52 -13.40 2.37
CA ASP A 102 -6.89 -12.73 1.22
C ASP A 102 -7.57 -11.39 0.95
N VAL A 103 -6.77 -10.34 0.78
CA VAL A 103 -7.24 -8.97 0.51
C VAL A 103 -6.49 -8.36 -0.67
N SER A 104 -7.17 -7.47 -1.38
CA SER A 104 -6.54 -6.60 -2.38
C SER A 104 -6.63 -5.17 -1.89
N LEU A 105 -5.49 -4.54 -1.64
CA LEU A 105 -5.41 -3.17 -1.17
C LEU A 105 -5.23 -2.27 -2.37
N ALA A 106 -6.18 -1.38 -2.62
CA ALA A 106 -6.18 -0.49 -3.77
C ALA A 106 -5.43 0.81 -3.43
N PHE A 107 -4.75 1.38 -4.42
CA PHE A 107 -4.19 2.73 -4.34
C PHE A 107 -4.58 3.53 -5.58
N GLN A 108 -4.67 4.84 -5.40
CA GLN A 108 -4.83 5.80 -6.47
C GLN A 108 -3.97 7.02 -6.17
N GLU A 109 -3.35 7.56 -7.21
CA GLU A 109 -2.48 8.71 -7.12
C GLU A 109 -2.62 9.57 -8.38
N GLU A 110 -2.54 10.88 -8.18
CA GLU A 110 -2.39 11.86 -9.23
C GLU A 110 -1.09 12.64 -9.02
N GLN A 111 -0.23 12.67 -10.03
CA GLN A 111 1.07 13.31 -9.97
C GLN A 111 1.23 14.32 -11.09
N VAL A 112 1.73 15.50 -10.74
CA VAL A 112 2.24 16.47 -11.73
C VAL A 112 3.56 15.95 -12.28
N ALA A 113 3.64 15.79 -13.59
CA ALA A 113 4.80 15.23 -14.27
C ALA A 113 5.11 16.03 -15.54
N ASN A 114 5.74 17.20 -15.36
CA ASN A 114 6.01 18.14 -16.45
C ASN A 114 6.85 17.48 -17.56
N GLY A 115 6.44 17.68 -18.81
CA GLY A 115 7.10 17.10 -19.99
C GLY A 115 6.53 15.76 -20.44
N VAL A 116 5.76 15.06 -19.59
CA VAL A 116 5.08 13.80 -19.94
C VAL A 116 3.98 14.03 -20.97
N LEU A 117 3.90 13.14 -21.95
CA LEU A 117 2.87 13.07 -22.98
C LEU A 117 2.13 11.72 -22.95
N PRO A 118 0.90 11.65 -23.48
CA PRO A 118 0.13 10.40 -23.53
C PRO A 118 0.78 9.25 -24.33
N THR A 119 1.73 9.57 -25.20
CA THR A 119 2.44 8.61 -26.06
C THR A 119 3.74 8.09 -25.44
N ASP A 120 4.11 8.57 -24.25
CA ASP A 120 5.34 8.14 -23.59
C ASP A 120 5.18 6.73 -23.00
N PHE A 121 6.30 6.13 -22.63
CA PHE A 121 6.35 4.84 -21.96
C PHE A 121 6.65 5.04 -20.49
N ILE A 122 5.90 4.39 -19.61
CA ILE A 122 6.12 4.45 -18.16
C ILE A 122 6.48 3.07 -17.62
N ARG A 123 7.48 3.05 -16.74
CA ARG A 123 7.84 1.91 -15.91
C ARG A 123 7.76 2.33 -14.46
N GLU A 124 7.13 1.47 -13.66
CA GLU A 124 7.02 1.65 -12.22
C GLU A 124 7.63 0.44 -11.53
N THR A 125 8.37 0.67 -10.45
CA THR A 125 9.02 -0.39 -9.69
C THR A 125 8.99 -0.04 -8.21
N VAL A 126 8.63 -0.99 -7.36
CA VAL A 126 8.68 -0.81 -5.92
C VAL A 126 10.13 -0.85 -5.48
N GLU A 127 10.57 0.18 -4.77
CA GLU A 127 11.95 0.32 -4.31
C GLU A 127 12.07 0.08 -2.80
N ILE A 128 11.09 0.52 -2.02
CA ILE A 128 11.13 0.48 -0.57
C ILE A 128 9.80 -0.03 -0.03
N ASP A 129 9.85 -1.06 0.81
CA ASP A 129 8.77 -1.41 1.74
C ASP A 129 8.90 -0.52 2.98
N GLU A 130 7.93 0.36 3.19
CA GLU A 130 7.93 1.25 4.35
C GLU A 130 7.13 0.67 5.52
N GLY A 131 6.36 -0.39 5.27
CA GLY A 131 5.64 -1.14 6.28
C GLY A 131 4.12 -1.14 6.10
N THR A 132 3.47 -1.62 7.15
CA THR A 132 2.03 -1.94 7.14
C THR A 132 1.35 -1.41 8.39
N SER A 133 0.05 -1.13 8.29
CA SER A 133 -0.76 -0.71 9.42
C SER A 133 -2.15 -1.32 9.35
N THR A 134 -2.70 -1.65 10.51
CA THR A 134 -4.07 -2.12 10.67
C THR A 134 -4.74 -1.34 11.78
N CYS A 135 -5.98 -0.92 11.56
CA CYS A 135 -6.76 -0.18 12.54
C CYS A 135 -8.19 -0.73 12.59
N LEU A 136 -8.68 -1.04 13.78
CA LEU A 136 -10.07 -1.40 14.01
C LEU A 136 -10.82 -0.14 14.45
N VAL A 137 -11.84 0.24 13.71
CA VAL A 137 -12.66 1.43 13.97
C VAL A 137 -14.14 1.09 13.97
N LEU A 138 -14.91 1.82 14.77
CA LEU A 138 -16.37 1.76 14.75
C LEU A 138 -16.89 2.82 13.79
N VAL A 139 -17.52 2.40 12.70
CA VAL A 139 -18.00 3.29 11.63
C VAL A 139 -19.52 3.29 11.62
N LEU A 140 -20.14 4.48 11.58
CA LEU A 140 -21.57 4.59 11.36
C LEU A 140 -21.87 4.30 9.88
N ASN A 141 -22.61 3.24 9.63
CA ASN A 141 -23.12 2.96 8.30
C ASN A 141 -24.18 4.02 7.94
N PRO A 142 -23.95 4.86 6.92
CA PRO A 142 -24.86 5.98 6.61
C PRO A 142 -26.19 5.52 6.04
N THR A 143 -26.27 4.29 5.54
CA THR A 143 -27.49 3.71 4.94
C THR A 143 -28.38 3.07 5.98
N THR A 144 -27.80 2.34 6.94
CA THR A 144 -28.57 1.61 7.96
C THR A 144 -28.65 2.35 9.30
N GLY A 145 -27.79 3.34 9.54
CA GLY A 145 -27.67 4.03 10.83
C GLY A 145 -27.04 3.17 11.93
N VAL A 146 -26.51 1.99 11.59
CA VAL A 146 -25.88 1.07 12.54
C VAL A 146 -24.38 1.34 12.62
N VAL A 147 -23.84 1.38 13.84
CA VAL A 147 -22.39 1.43 14.05
C VAL A 147 -21.83 0.02 13.88
N GLU A 148 -20.94 -0.16 12.92
CA GLU A 148 -20.30 -1.43 12.61
C GLU A 148 -18.77 -1.36 12.75
N PRO A 149 -18.15 -2.40 13.32
CA PRO A 149 -16.70 -2.50 13.38
C PRO A 149 -16.09 -2.81 12.01
N VAL A 150 -15.10 -2.00 11.61
CA VAL A 150 -14.38 -2.08 10.34
C VAL A 150 -12.87 -2.16 10.61
N VAL A 151 -12.22 -3.15 10.01
CA VAL A 151 -10.77 -3.27 9.98
C VAL A 151 -10.26 -2.57 8.72
N ILE A 152 -9.51 -1.49 8.90
CA ILE A 152 -8.81 -0.75 7.86
C ILE A 152 -7.37 -1.27 7.81
N MET A 153 -6.92 -1.63 6.62
CA MET A 153 -5.58 -2.16 6.37
C MET A 153 -4.85 -1.24 5.41
N LYS A 154 -3.56 -0.98 5.67
CA LYS A 154 -2.70 -0.15 4.83
C LYS A 154 -1.36 -0.83 4.56
N CYS A 155 -0.92 -0.75 3.32
CA CYS A 155 0.48 -1.00 2.93
C CYS A 155 1.07 0.33 2.48
N VAL A 156 2.27 0.66 2.95
CA VAL A 156 3.01 1.87 2.57
C VAL A 156 4.30 1.47 1.91
N PHE A 157 4.58 2.01 0.73
CA PHE A 157 5.75 1.66 -0.05
C PHE A 157 6.15 2.80 -1.00
N THR A 158 7.44 2.93 -1.29
CA THR A 158 7.95 3.88 -2.29
C THR A 158 8.06 3.20 -3.65
N VAL A 159 7.62 3.90 -4.69
CA VAL A 159 7.73 3.48 -6.09
C VAL A 159 8.60 4.45 -6.87
N ALA A 160 9.61 3.92 -7.56
CA ALA A 160 10.31 4.64 -8.62
C ALA A 160 9.46 4.64 -9.89
N LYS A 161 9.27 5.81 -10.48
CA LYS A 161 8.60 6.02 -11.75
C LYS A 161 9.56 6.58 -12.76
N ILE A 162 9.69 5.88 -13.89
CA ILE A 162 10.54 6.30 -14.99
C ILE A 162 9.66 6.43 -16.22
N VAL A 163 9.63 7.61 -16.83
CA VAL A 163 8.95 7.84 -18.11
C VAL A 163 10.00 8.11 -19.18
N THR A 164 9.90 7.36 -20.27
CA THR A 164 10.79 7.46 -21.41
C THR A 164 10.02 7.74 -22.70
N ARG A 165 10.70 8.38 -23.65
CA ARG A 165 10.15 8.68 -24.98
C ARG A 165 11.11 8.23 -26.07
N GLU A 166 10.51 7.81 -27.17
CA GLU A 166 11.19 7.61 -28.44
C GLU A 166 11.20 8.92 -29.23
N GLU A 167 12.38 9.51 -29.46
CA GLU A 167 12.50 10.78 -30.21
C GLU A 167 13.45 10.68 -31.39
N VAL A 168 13.12 11.34 -32.49
CA VAL A 168 13.94 11.42 -33.72
C VAL A 168 14.99 12.54 -33.64
N VAL A 169 14.93 13.37 -32.61
CA VAL A 169 15.87 14.47 -32.34
C VAL A 169 16.24 14.41 -30.88
N LEU A 170 17.52 14.57 -30.54
CA LEU A 170 18.03 14.47 -29.17
C LEU A 170 17.52 15.67 -28.34
N PRO A 171 16.60 15.49 -27.35
CA PRO A 171 16.20 16.59 -26.50
C PRO A 171 17.32 16.89 -25.50
N SER A 172 17.50 18.17 -25.15
CA SER A 172 18.61 18.70 -24.33
C SER A 172 18.73 18.10 -22.92
N ASN A 173 17.75 17.32 -22.47
CA ASN A 173 17.58 16.94 -21.07
C ASN A 173 17.76 15.43 -20.83
N CYS A 174 18.41 14.69 -21.73
CA CYS A 174 18.71 13.26 -21.56
C CYS A 174 19.79 12.94 -20.49
N THR A 175 19.90 13.74 -19.43
CA THR A 175 20.84 13.52 -18.33
C THR A 175 20.10 12.95 -17.12
N ALA A 176 20.32 11.66 -16.86
CA ALA A 176 19.82 10.96 -15.69
C ALA A 176 20.65 11.27 -14.43
N LEU A 177 20.00 11.39 -13.27
CA LEU A 177 20.45 10.98 -11.91
C LEU A 177 19.43 11.45 -10.83
N PRO A 178 19.26 10.79 -9.66
CA PRO A 178 19.53 9.38 -9.31
C PRO A 178 18.24 8.59 -8.95
N LEU A 179 18.43 7.28 -8.75
CA LEU A 179 17.52 6.31 -8.13
C LEU A 179 17.10 6.74 -6.71
N CYS A 180 15.98 6.20 -6.22
CA CYS A 180 15.42 6.52 -4.91
C CYS A 180 16.51 6.50 -3.83
N VAL A 181 16.84 7.68 -3.32
CA VAL A 181 17.75 7.79 -2.18
C VAL A 181 16.94 7.31 -0.99
N SER A 182 17.29 6.14 -0.45
CA SER A 182 16.80 5.73 0.85
C SER A 182 17.31 6.78 1.85
N ASN A 183 16.46 7.73 2.22
CA ASN A 183 16.64 8.49 3.44
C ASN A 183 16.35 7.51 4.59
N VAL A 184 17.30 6.61 4.84
CA VAL A 184 17.38 5.92 6.12
C VAL A 184 17.54 7.03 7.14
N CYS A 185 16.50 7.29 7.93
CA CYS A 185 16.64 8.08 9.15
C CYS A 185 17.88 7.56 9.89
N PRO A 186 18.84 8.41 10.30
CA PRO A 186 19.98 7.93 11.06
C PRO A 186 19.43 7.22 12.29
N ALA A 187 19.78 5.95 12.44
CA ALA A 187 19.51 5.19 13.64
C ALA A 187 20.09 6.00 14.79
N ASN A 188 19.22 6.68 15.54
CA ASN A 188 19.58 7.24 16.82
C ASN A 188 19.91 6.03 17.69
N ARG A 189 21.21 5.67 17.73
CA ARG A 189 21.76 4.84 18.78
C ARG A 189 21.53 5.59 20.08
N VAL A 190 20.41 5.30 20.73
CA VAL A 190 20.30 5.56 22.16
C VAL A 190 21.34 4.63 22.79
N ASN A 191 22.50 5.20 23.10
CA ASN A 191 23.46 4.61 24.01
C ASN A 191 22.70 4.37 25.32
N ILE A 192 22.41 3.09 25.61
CA ILE A 192 22.18 2.65 26.97
C ILE A 192 23.53 2.83 27.67
N SER A 193 23.72 3.99 28.29
CA SER A 193 24.76 4.19 29.28
C SER A 193 24.17 3.86 30.63
N GLN A 194 24.82 2.88 31.25
CA GLN A 194 24.66 2.49 32.63
C GLN A 194 24.85 3.72 33.53
N THR A 195 23.89 3.95 34.42
CA THR A 195 24.08 4.33 35.84
C THR A 195 22.83 3.95 36.60
#